data_AF-V4CFY5-F1
#
_entry.id   AF-V4CFY5-F1
#
_cell.length_a   1.000
_cell.length_b   1.000
_cell.length_c   1.000
_cell.angle_alpha   90.00
_cell.angle_beta   90.00
_cell.angle_gamma   90.00
#
_symmetry.space_group_name_H-M   'P 1'
#
loop_
_entity.id
_entity.type
_entity.pdbx_description
1 polymer ?
#
loop_
_entity_poly.entity_id
_entity_poly.type
_entity_poly.pdbx_seq_one_letter_code
_entity_poly.pdbx_strand_id
1 'polypeptide(L)'
;MLFLIALHFHNNQTSSISELVCNTLGMKCQVKANALSRIRHIFTQEIFTEQVIASHAISIPVTESLNGDMAGYLPIHIIFQLLKSRVFSRYKVPIKDWIYKQMCSSCLPLHPLLPLLIESYVNSIIVKGIKSDNVNQAISEKELLEVFDAPANRKDISGRQSPTIILSEKKDVGCQILVLYYLLLFEDTLLNNMKSI
;
A
#
# COMPACT_ATOMS: atom_id res chain seq x y z
N MET A 1 10.51 1.35 13.23
CA MET A 1 9.80 1.98 14.38
C MET A 1 9.65 3.49 14.26
N LEU A 2 10.70 4.27 13.96
CA LEU A 2 10.60 5.75 13.85
C LEU A 2 9.53 6.23 12.87
N PHE A 3 9.47 5.61 11.68
CA PHE A 3 8.46 5.93 10.66
C PHE A 3 7.01 5.65 11.12
N LEU A 4 6.83 4.60 11.92
CA LEU A 4 5.53 4.23 12.50
C LEU A 4 5.08 5.25 13.56
N ILE A 5 6.00 5.69 14.42
CA ILE A 5 5.75 6.74 15.41
C ILE A 5 5.39 8.06 14.72
N ALA A 6 6.10 8.41 13.65
CA ALA A 6 5.79 9.57 12.82
C ALA A 6 4.37 9.48 12.23
N LEU A 7 3.99 8.32 11.69
CA LEU A 7 2.64 8.11 11.15
C LEU A 7 1.55 8.26 12.22
N HIS A 8 1.73 7.67 13.40
CA HIS A 8 0.77 7.84 14.50
C HIS A 8 0.66 9.29 14.96
N PHE A 9 1.77 10.04 14.96
CA PHE A 9 1.75 11.47 15.25
C PHE A 9 0.98 12.28 14.20
N HIS A 10 1.15 11.96 12.91
CA HIS A 10 0.36 12.55 11.81
C HIS A 10 -1.14 12.23 11.90
N ASN A 11 -1.49 11.03 12.37
CA ASN A 11 -2.89 10.61 12.55
C ASN A 11 -3.50 11.05 13.89
N ASN A 12 -2.76 11.78 14.72
CA ASN A 12 -3.18 12.15 16.07
C ASN A 12 -3.59 10.95 16.97
N GLN A 13 -3.01 9.77 16.73
CA GLN A 13 -3.30 8.53 17.46
C GLN A 13 -2.42 8.41 18.72
N THR A 14 -2.59 9.34 19.66
CA THR A 14 -1.74 9.44 20.87
C THR A 14 -1.80 8.18 21.76
N SER A 15 -2.94 7.49 21.80
CA SER A 15 -3.10 6.24 22.54
C SER A 15 -2.23 5.10 21.99
N SER A 16 -2.19 4.93 20.66
CA SER A 16 -1.35 3.91 20.00
C SER A 16 0.14 4.19 20.21
N ILE A 17 0.55 5.46 20.25
CA ILE A 17 1.92 5.85 20.58
C ILE A 17 2.26 5.47 22.02
N SER A 18 1.36 5.75 22.96
CA SER A 18 1.55 5.39 24.36
C SER A 18 1.68 3.88 24.54
N GLU A 19 0.82 3.10 23.89
CA GLU A 19 0.86 1.64 23.93
C GLU A 19 2.15 1.08 23.30
N LEU A 20 2.56 1.60 22.13
CA LEU A 20 3.80 1.20 21.47
C LEU A 20 5.04 1.47 22.34
N VAL A 21 5.10 2.64 22.98
CA VAL A 21 6.18 3.00 23.90
C VAL A 21 6.17 2.13 25.15
N CYS A 22 4.99 1.86 25.74
CA CYS A 22 4.87 0.98 26.91
C CYS A 22 5.29 -0.46 26.59
N ASN A 23 4.89 -0.98 25.43
CA ASN A 23 5.27 -2.32 24.97
C ASN A 23 6.77 -2.43 24.67
N THR A 24 7.36 -1.38 24.10
CA THR A 24 8.81 -1.33 23.81
C THR A 24 9.64 -1.24 25.10
N LEU A 25 9.17 -0.48 26.09
CA LEU A 25 9.85 -0.32 27.38
C LEU A 25 9.57 -1.46 28.38
N GLY A 26 8.57 -2.31 28.11
CA GLY A 26 8.12 -3.34 29.04
C GLY A 26 7.48 -2.80 30.32
N MET A 27 7.04 -1.53 30.32
CA MET A 27 6.53 -0.85 31.52
C MET A 27 5.32 0.02 31.18
N LYS A 28 4.34 0.07 32.09
CA LYS A 28 3.15 0.91 31.95
C LYS A 28 3.47 2.35 32.37
N CYS A 29 3.50 3.26 31.41
CA CYS A 29 3.74 4.69 31.63
C CYS A 29 2.48 5.51 31.27
N GLN A 30 2.03 6.39 32.15
CA GLN A 30 0.99 7.36 31.81
C GLN A 30 1.59 8.55 31.07
N VAL A 31 1.35 8.63 29.76
CA VAL A 31 1.86 9.73 28.94
C VAL A 31 0.82 10.87 28.88
N LYS A 32 1.18 12.04 29.41
CA LYS A 32 0.30 13.23 29.36
C LYS A 32 0.23 13.80 27.94
N ALA A 33 -0.97 14.07 27.45
CA ALA A 33 -1.22 14.61 26.10
C ALA A 33 -0.43 15.90 25.80
N ASN A 34 -0.26 16.78 26.79
CA ASN A 34 0.49 18.03 26.64
C ASN A 34 2.01 17.81 26.46
N ALA A 35 2.58 16.70 26.97
CA ALA A 35 3.98 16.37 26.73
C ALA A 35 4.17 15.81 25.31
N LEU A 36 3.17 15.08 24.80
CA LEU A 36 3.18 14.57 23.42
C LEU A 36 2.97 15.64 22.36
N SER A 37 2.32 16.76 22.68
CA SER A 37 2.01 17.79 21.67
C SER A 37 3.26 18.44 21.07
N ARG A 38 4.28 18.71 21.88
CA ARG A 38 5.56 19.29 21.44
C ARG A 38 6.39 18.26 20.66
N ILE A 39 6.45 17.02 21.13
CA ILE A 39 7.12 15.91 20.42
C ILE A 39 6.43 15.65 19.07
N ARG A 40 5.09 15.63 19.04
CA ARG A 40 4.29 15.51 17.82
C ARG A 40 4.64 16.60 16.83
N HIS A 41 4.73 17.85 17.28
CA HIS A 41 5.08 18.97 16.40
C HIS A 41 6.46 18.75 15.77
N ILE A 42 7.49 18.46 16.57
CA ILE A 42 8.85 18.16 16.08
C ILE A 42 8.83 17.00 15.08
N PHE A 43 8.17 15.90 15.41
CA PHE A 43 8.11 14.73 14.51
C PHE A 43 7.37 15.00 13.21
N THR A 44 6.23 15.70 13.25
CA THR A 44 5.39 15.93 12.07
C THR A 44 5.83 17.10 11.19
N GLN A 45 6.47 18.12 11.77
CA GLN A 45 6.80 19.37 11.08
C GLN A 45 8.29 19.57 10.83
N GLU A 46 9.18 18.96 11.62
CA GLU A 46 10.63 19.20 11.51
C GLU A 46 11.39 17.96 11.04
N ILE A 47 11.09 16.77 11.58
CA ILE A 47 11.89 15.56 11.32
C ILE A 47 11.28 14.69 10.21
N PHE A 48 9.98 14.40 10.30
CA PHE A 48 9.26 13.54 9.36
C PHE A 48 8.07 14.31 8.79
N THR A 49 8.36 15.34 7.99
CA THR A 49 7.33 16.05 7.24
C THR A 49 6.57 15.10 6.32
N GLU A 50 5.30 15.40 6.03
CA GLU A 50 4.49 14.57 5.13
C GLU A 50 5.19 14.35 3.77
N GLN A 51 5.93 15.34 3.27
CA GLN A 51 6.69 15.25 2.04
C GLN A 51 7.82 14.20 2.11
N VAL A 52 8.61 14.22 3.19
CA VAL A 52 9.70 13.24 3.40
C VAL A 52 9.13 11.84 3.61
N ILE A 53 7.99 11.74 4.30
CA ILE A 53 7.29 10.46 4.48
C ILE A 53 6.81 9.91 3.14
N ALA A 54 6.21 10.77 2.31
CA ALA A 54 5.72 10.39 0.99
C ALA A 54 6.86 9.92 0.08
N SER A 55 7.99 10.64 0.03
CA SER A 55 9.13 10.24 -0.81
C SER A 55 9.76 8.93 -0.35
N HIS A 56 9.86 8.70 0.96
CA HIS A 56 10.39 7.45 1.50
C HIS A 56 9.46 6.26 1.25
N ALA A 57 8.14 6.49 1.14
CA ALA A 57 7.16 5.42 0.97
C ALA A 57 7.38 4.57 -0.29
N ILE A 58 7.92 5.13 -1.37
CA ILE A 58 8.24 4.38 -2.61
C ILE A 58 9.35 3.35 -2.35
N SER A 59 10.30 3.68 -1.48
CA SER A 59 11.45 2.83 -1.17
C SER A 59 11.15 1.73 -0.16
N ILE A 60 9.97 1.74 0.47
CA ILE A 60 9.57 0.71 1.43
C ILE A 60 9.32 -0.59 0.67
N PRO A 61 9.96 -1.71 1.04
CA PRO A 61 9.71 -2.99 0.38
C PRO A 61 8.25 -3.42 0.59
N VAL A 62 7.70 -4.11 -0.41
CA VAL A 62 6.41 -4.77 -0.27
C VAL A 62 6.51 -5.89 0.76
N THR A 63 5.38 -6.22 1.39
CA THR A 63 5.31 -7.37 2.29
C THR A 63 5.15 -8.64 1.46
N GLU A 64 6.15 -9.50 1.48
CA GLU A 64 6.12 -10.81 0.83
C GLU A 64 5.10 -11.72 1.51
N SER A 65 4.34 -12.47 0.70
CA SER A 65 3.30 -13.41 1.17
C SER A 65 2.34 -12.78 2.17
N LEU A 66 1.89 -11.54 1.89
CA LEU A 66 0.94 -10.83 2.73
C LEU A 66 -0.38 -11.60 2.80
N ASN A 67 -0.79 -12.01 4.00
CA ASN A 67 -2.04 -12.72 4.27
C ASN A 67 -2.82 -12.09 5.43
N GLY A 68 -4.05 -12.54 5.66
CA GLY A 68 -4.96 -12.05 6.68
C GLY A 68 -4.61 -12.43 8.12
N ASP A 69 -3.71 -13.39 8.33
CA ASP A 69 -3.26 -13.81 9.66
C ASP A 69 -2.08 -12.99 10.18
N MET A 70 -1.44 -12.19 9.31
CA MET A 70 -0.35 -11.31 9.69
C MET A 70 -0.84 -10.18 10.59
N ALA A 71 -0.47 -10.25 11.88
CA ALA A 71 -0.72 -9.20 12.85
C ALA A 71 0.46 -8.21 12.96
N GLY A 72 0.16 -6.99 13.37
CA GLY A 72 1.14 -5.95 13.64
C GLY A 72 1.21 -4.87 12.55
N TYR A 73 2.27 -4.07 12.62
CA TYR A 73 2.41 -2.88 11.78
C TYR A 73 3.14 -3.19 10.49
N LEU A 74 2.36 -3.50 9.46
CA LEU A 74 2.85 -3.83 8.13
C LEU A 74 2.90 -2.58 7.23
N PRO A 75 3.84 -2.51 6.26
CA PRO A 75 3.92 -1.46 5.25
C PRO A 75 2.58 -1.05 4.62
N ILE A 76 1.69 -2.01 4.37
CA ILE A 76 0.34 -1.78 3.82
C ILE A 76 -0.48 -0.74 4.61
N HIS A 77 -0.38 -0.74 5.94
CA HIS A 77 -1.09 0.22 6.79
C HIS A 77 -0.66 1.65 6.50
N ILE A 78 0.64 1.83 6.27
CA ILE A 78 1.22 3.15 6.06
C ILE A 78 0.85 3.67 4.69
N ILE A 79 1.02 2.84 3.65
CA ILE A 79 0.65 3.22 2.29
C ILE A 79 -0.84 3.51 2.20
N PHE A 80 -1.70 2.67 2.80
CA PHE A 80 -3.13 2.90 2.86
C PHE A 80 -3.47 4.26 3.50
N GLN A 81 -2.84 4.57 4.62
CA GLN A 81 -3.10 5.83 5.32
C GLN A 81 -2.65 7.06 4.52
N LEU A 82 -1.46 7.01 3.91
CA LEU A 82 -0.94 8.11 3.08
C LEU A 82 -1.82 8.34 1.85
N LEU A 83 -2.35 7.27 1.27
CA LEU A 83 -3.26 7.31 0.14
C LEU A 83 -4.63 7.90 0.54
N LYS A 84 -5.20 7.45 1.65
CA LYS A 84 -6.44 7.97 2.22
C LYS A 84 -6.36 9.47 2.52
N SER A 85 -5.22 9.95 3.03
CA SER A 85 -4.97 11.36 3.33
C SER A 85 -4.56 12.20 2.10
N ARG A 86 -4.59 11.61 0.89
CA ARG A 86 -4.21 12.26 -0.39
C ARG A 86 -2.78 12.84 -0.40
N VAL A 87 -1.89 12.29 0.43
CA VAL A 87 -0.51 12.78 0.57
C VAL A 87 0.27 12.55 -0.74
N PHE A 88 0.12 11.39 -1.36
CA PHE A 88 0.77 11.06 -2.64
C PHE A 88 0.39 12.05 -3.75
N SER A 89 -0.89 12.41 -3.86
CA SER A 89 -1.37 13.39 -4.84
C SER A 89 -0.85 14.80 -4.53
N ARG A 90 -0.84 15.21 -3.25
CA ARG A 90 -0.37 16.53 -2.82
C ARG A 90 1.11 16.75 -3.15
N TYR A 91 1.95 15.75 -2.89
CA TYR A 91 3.40 15.83 -3.08
C TYR A 91 3.90 15.26 -4.40
N LYS A 92 2.98 14.89 -5.31
CA LYS A 92 3.28 14.33 -6.62
C LYS A 92 4.23 13.13 -6.57
N VAL A 93 3.94 12.19 -5.67
CA VAL A 93 4.71 10.96 -5.49
C VAL A 93 3.95 9.79 -6.13
N PRO A 94 4.48 9.14 -7.19
CA PRO A 94 3.81 8.01 -7.84
C PRO A 94 3.92 6.75 -6.98
N ILE A 95 2.80 6.06 -6.76
CA ILE A 95 2.75 4.84 -5.91
C ILE A 95 2.27 3.58 -6.66
N LYS A 96 2.00 3.70 -7.97
CA LYS A 96 1.50 2.60 -8.84
C LYS A 96 2.29 1.31 -8.68
N ASP A 97 3.61 1.39 -8.84
CA ASP A 97 4.48 0.23 -8.90
C ASP A 97 4.52 -0.51 -7.56
N TRP A 98 4.46 0.23 -6.46
CA TRP A 98 4.41 -0.35 -5.12
C TRP A 98 3.11 -1.13 -4.93
N ILE A 99 1.96 -0.54 -5.29
CA ILE A 99 0.64 -1.18 -5.15
C ILE A 99 0.56 -2.44 -6.02
N TYR A 100 1.00 -2.35 -7.28
CA TYR A 100 1.03 -3.50 -8.18
C TYR A 100 1.90 -4.64 -7.62
N LYS A 101 3.13 -4.33 -7.18
CA LYS A 101 4.02 -5.31 -6.54
C LYS A 101 3.42 -5.92 -5.28
N GLN A 102 2.73 -5.12 -4.45
CA GLN A 102 2.09 -5.61 -3.24
C GLN A 102 0.91 -6.54 -3.55
N MET A 103 0.10 -6.23 -4.56
CA MET A 103 -0.97 -7.12 -5.03
C MET A 103 -0.40 -8.46 -5.54
N CYS A 104 0.71 -8.41 -6.28
CA CYS A 104 1.41 -9.61 -6.77
C CYS A 104 2.04 -10.45 -5.66
N SER A 105 2.43 -9.81 -4.55
CA SER A 105 3.10 -10.47 -3.42
C SER A 105 2.12 -10.91 -2.31
N SER A 106 0.82 -10.78 -2.53
CA SER A 106 -0.22 -11.15 -1.55
C SER A 106 -0.68 -12.59 -1.78
N CYS A 107 -0.98 -13.29 -0.68
CA CYS A 107 -1.47 -14.67 -0.71
C CYS A 107 -2.77 -14.86 0.06
N LEU A 108 -3.42 -16.00 -0.15
CA LEU A 108 -4.64 -16.39 0.58
C LEU A 108 -4.29 -16.89 1.99
N PRO A 109 -5.09 -16.58 3.02
CA PRO A 109 -6.27 -15.71 3.02
C PRO A 109 -5.90 -14.23 2.81
N LEU A 110 -6.70 -13.46 2.05
CA LEU A 110 -6.37 -12.07 1.73
C LEU A 110 -6.38 -11.18 2.97
N HIS A 111 -5.40 -10.27 3.06
CA HIS A 111 -5.37 -9.26 4.12
C HIS A 111 -6.54 -8.26 3.97
N PRO A 112 -7.30 -7.95 5.03
CA PRO A 112 -8.54 -7.16 4.95
C PRO A 112 -8.34 -5.72 4.47
N LEU A 113 -7.12 -5.18 4.57
CA LEU A 113 -6.80 -3.84 4.05
C LEU A 113 -6.54 -3.79 2.53
N LEU A 114 -6.32 -4.93 1.85
CA LEU A 114 -6.03 -4.94 0.42
C LEU A 114 -7.18 -4.36 -0.43
N PRO A 115 -8.45 -4.76 -0.24
CA PRO A 115 -9.56 -4.15 -0.96
C PRO A 115 -9.67 -2.64 -0.71
N LEU A 116 -9.55 -2.22 0.56
CA LEU A 116 -9.62 -0.81 0.95
C LEU A 116 -8.48 0.04 0.34
N LEU A 117 -7.29 -0.55 0.24
CA LEU A 117 -6.16 0.07 -0.43
C LEU A 117 -6.45 0.28 -1.92
N ILE A 118 -6.98 -0.74 -2.59
CA ILE A 118 -7.33 -0.69 -4.02
C ILE A 118 -8.42 0.36 -4.24
N GLU A 119 -9.45 0.42 -3.41
CA GLU A 119 -10.50 1.46 -3.45
C GLU A 119 -9.93 2.86 -3.31
N SER A 120 -9.06 3.08 -2.33
CA SER A 120 -8.41 4.37 -2.12
C SER A 120 -7.50 4.76 -3.29
N TYR A 121 -6.87 3.76 -3.94
CA TYR A 121 -6.03 3.97 -5.11
C TYR A 121 -6.82 4.36 -6.34
N VAL A 122 -7.89 3.62 -6.66
CA VAL A 122 -8.79 3.91 -7.78
C VAL A 122 -9.38 5.31 -7.63
N ASN A 123 -9.84 5.66 -6.42
CA ASN A 123 -10.32 7.01 -6.13
C ASN A 123 -9.25 8.08 -6.34
N SER A 124 -7.97 7.80 -6.02
CA SER A 124 -6.87 8.74 -6.26
C SER A 124 -6.56 8.99 -7.74
N ILE A 125 -6.97 8.07 -8.63
CA ILE A 125 -6.81 8.20 -10.09
C ILE A 125 -8.01 8.91 -10.71
N ILE A 126 -9.23 8.54 -10.30
CA ILE A 126 -10.48 8.95 -10.97
C ILE A 126 -11.05 10.26 -10.39
N VAL A 127 -10.99 10.46 -9.08
CA VAL A 127 -11.61 11.62 -8.43
C VAL A 127 -10.75 12.85 -8.69
N LYS A 128 -11.13 13.62 -9.72
CA LYS A 128 -10.49 14.89 -10.10
C LYS A 128 -10.64 15.89 -8.95
N GLY A 129 -9.54 16.17 -8.26
CA GLY A 129 -9.42 17.40 -7.48
C GLY A 129 -9.38 18.60 -8.44
N ILE A 130 -9.89 19.75 -8.00
CA ILE A 130 -10.11 20.97 -8.79
C ILE A 130 -8.85 21.47 -9.55
N LYS A 131 -7.63 20.97 -9.25
CA LYS A 131 -6.37 21.30 -9.95
C LYS A 131 -5.28 20.20 -9.86
N SER A 132 -5.63 18.91 -9.88
CA SER A 132 -4.61 17.85 -9.75
C SER A 132 -4.26 17.21 -11.10
N ASP A 133 -3.02 17.40 -11.57
CA ASP A 133 -2.38 16.46 -12.48
C ASP A 133 -2.45 15.07 -11.83
N ASN A 134 -3.04 14.09 -12.52
CA ASN A 134 -3.10 12.72 -12.01
C ASN A 134 -1.68 12.12 -12.00
N VAL A 135 -1.01 12.20 -10.85
CA VAL A 135 0.34 11.62 -10.68
C VAL A 135 0.27 10.09 -10.61
N ASN A 136 -0.81 9.55 -10.06
CA ASN A 136 -1.09 8.12 -10.11
C ASN A 136 -1.72 7.77 -11.46
N GLN A 137 -1.19 6.73 -12.07
CA GLN A 137 -1.64 6.23 -13.36
C GLN A 137 -2.34 4.89 -13.18
N ALA A 138 -3.32 4.59 -14.03
CA ALA A 138 -3.89 3.26 -14.09
C ALA A 138 -2.78 2.23 -14.36
N ILE A 139 -2.93 1.04 -13.79
CA ILE A 139 -2.01 -0.07 -14.07
C ILE A 139 -2.21 -0.44 -15.55
N SER A 140 -1.11 -0.63 -16.28
CA SER A 140 -1.20 -0.86 -17.73
C SER A 140 -1.78 -2.25 -18.03
N GLU A 141 -2.52 -2.36 -19.13
CA GLU A 141 -3.13 -3.64 -19.55
C GLU A 141 -2.09 -4.75 -19.67
N LYS A 142 -0.89 -4.44 -20.18
CA LYS A 142 0.22 -5.40 -20.29
C LYS A 142 0.64 -5.96 -18.92
N GLU A 143 0.78 -5.09 -17.91
CA GLU A 143 1.09 -5.50 -16.54
C GLU A 143 -0.03 -6.37 -15.95
N LEU A 144 -1.30 -6.05 -16.24
CA LEU A 144 -2.43 -6.85 -15.75
C LEU A 144 -2.47 -8.23 -16.42
N LEU A 145 -2.21 -8.31 -17.73
CA LEU A 145 -2.17 -9.56 -18.48
C LEU A 145 -1.02 -10.47 -18.04
N GLU A 146 0.12 -9.93 -17.64
CA GLU A 146 1.25 -10.71 -17.09
C GLU A 146 0.84 -11.57 -15.88
N VAL A 147 -0.15 -11.13 -15.10
CA VAL A 147 -0.70 -11.89 -13.97
C VAL A 147 -1.51 -13.11 -14.45
N PHE A 148 -2.22 -12.99 -15.58
CA PHE A 148 -3.07 -14.05 -16.14
C PHE A 148 -2.34 -14.97 -17.13
N ASP A 149 -1.31 -14.49 -17.82
CA ASP A 149 -0.54 -15.25 -18.81
C ASP A 149 0.38 -16.27 -18.11
N ALA A 150 -0.15 -17.47 -17.82
CA ALA A 150 0.64 -18.60 -17.35
C ALA A 150 1.77 -18.96 -18.36
N PRO A 151 2.88 -19.61 -17.94
CA PRO A 151 3.94 -20.07 -18.82
C PRO A 151 3.53 -21.24 -19.75
N ALA A 152 2.25 -21.39 -20.08
CA ALA A 152 1.77 -22.43 -21.00
C ALA A 152 2.28 -22.25 -22.44
N ASN A 153 2.94 -21.12 -22.77
CA ASN A 153 3.38 -20.80 -24.13
C ASN A 153 4.89 -20.62 -24.32
N ARG A 154 5.74 -20.95 -23.33
CA ARG A 154 7.17 -21.17 -23.58
C ARG A 154 7.43 -22.66 -23.73
N LYS A 155 7.03 -23.22 -24.87
CA LYS A 155 7.73 -24.39 -25.40
C LYS A 155 9.11 -23.91 -25.83
N ASP A 156 10.07 -23.95 -24.91
CA ASP A 156 11.48 -23.88 -25.30
C ASP A 156 11.76 -25.11 -26.20
N ILE A 157 12.06 -24.82 -27.47
CA ILE A 157 12.45 -25.80 -28.50
C ILE A 157 13.86 -26.38 -28.23
N SER A 158 14.50 -26.04 -27.11
CA SER A 158 15.84 -26.52 -26.75
C SER A 158 15.84 -27.27 -25.43
N GLY A 159 15.78 -28.60 -25.52
CA GLY A 159 15.87 -29.52 -24.39
C GLY A 159 17.20 -29.44 -23.63
N ARG A 160 17.31 -28.51 -22.67
CA ARG A 160 18.31 -28.53 -21.61
C ARG A 160 17.66 -28.21 -20.27
N GLN A 161 17.39 -29.27 -19.52
CA GLN A 161 16.99 -29.17 -18.11
C GLN A 161 18.13 -28.52 -17.32
N SER A 162 17.83 -27.38 -16.70
CA SER A 162 18.63 -26.84 -15.60
C SER A 162 17.88 -27.13 -14.29
N PRO A 163 18.48 -27.79 -13.30
CA PRO A 163 17.80 -28.11 -12.05
C PRO A 163 18.05 -27.00 -11.04
N THR A 164 17.22 -25.95 -10.99
CA THR A 164 17.18 -25.04 -9.83
C THR A 164 15.83 -24.32 -9.74
N ILE A 165 15.22 -24.39 -8.54
CA ILE A 165 14.06 -23.62 -8.05
C ILE A 165 12.67 -24.12 -8.50
N ILE A 166 12.30 -25.31 -8.00
CA ILE A 166 10.91 -25.77 -7.88
C ILE A 166 10.28 -25.06 -6.66
N LEU A 167 9.98 -23.75 -6.76
CA LEU A 167 9.27 -22.99 -5.72
C LEU A 167 8.32 -21.91 -6.28
N SER A 168 7.94 -21.96 -7.55
CA SER A 168 7.06 -20.94 -8.16
C SER A 168 6.11 -21.53 -9.21
N GLU A 169 5.41 -22.63 -8.90
CA GLU A 169 4.47 -23.29 -9.83
C GLU A 169 2.98 -23.07 -9.51
N LYS A 170 2.63 -22.25 -8.51
CA LYS A 170 1.27 -21.69 -8.38
C LYS A 170 1.38 -20.18 -8.47
N LYS A 171 1.07 -19.62 -9.65
CA LYS A 171 0.65 -18.22 -9.70
C LYS A 171 -0.52 -18.08 -8.73
N ASP A 172 -0.36 -17.20 -7.75
CA ASP A 172 -1.27 -17.11 -6.62
C ASP A 172 -2.64 -16.62 -7.10
N VAL A 173 -3.66 -17.46 -6.94
CA VAL A 173 -5.06 -17.14 -7.24
C VAL A 173 -5.47 -15.85 -6.50
N GLY A 174 -4.87 -15.56 -5.35
CA GLY A 174 -5.06 -14.31 -4.62
C GLY A 174 -4.74 -13.07 -5.46
N CYS A 175 -3.61 -13.06 -6.17
CA CYS A 175 -3.23 -11.94 -7.04
C CYS A 175 -4.20 -11.77 -8.22
N GLN A 176 -4.59 -12.87 -8.87
CA GLN A 176 -5.55 -12.84 -9.99
C GLN A 176 -6.91 -12.27 -9.56
N ILE A 177 -7.40 -12.66 -8.39
CA ILE A 177 -8.65 -12.12 -7.82
C ILE A 177 -8.51 -10.63 -7.51
N LEU A 178 -7.39 -10.19 -6.93
CA LEU A 178 -7.16 -8.78 -6.62
C LEU A 178 -7.08 -7.92 -7.88
N VAL A 179 -6.45 -8.42 -8.95
CA VAL A 179 -6.38 -7.74 -10.24
C VAL A 179 -7.76 -7.64 -10.89
N LEU A 180 -8.55 -8.72 -10.87
CA LEU A 180 -9.91 -8.70 -11.39
C LEU A 180 -10.80 -7.74 -10.58
N TYR A 181 -10.67 -7.73 -9.26
CA TYR A 181 -11.35 -6.79 -8.38
C TYR A 181 -10.96 -5.33 -8.69
N TYR A 182 -9.67 -5.05 -8.90
CA TYR A 182 -9.20 -3.72 -9.32
C TYR A 182 -9.85 -3.28 -10.64
N LEU A 183 -9.88 -4.16 -11.65
CA LEU A 183 -10.48 -3.87 -12.96
C LEU A 183 -11.97 -3.52 -12.84
N LEU A 184 -12.74 -4.40 -12.18
CA LEU A 184 -14.18 -4.20 -11.99
C LEU A 184 -14.48 -2.91 -11.22
N LEU A 185 -13.71 -2.65 -10.15
CA LEU A 185 -13.86 -1.46 -9.34
C LEU A 185 -13.48 -0.18 -10.11
N PHE A 186 -12.43 -0.24 -10.92
CA PHE A 186 -11.99 0.88 -11.74
C PHE A 186 -13.06 1.25 -12.77
N GLU A 187 -13.62 0.27 -13.48
CA GLU A 187 -14.71 0.48 -14.44
C GLU A 187 -15.98 1.02 -13.77
N ASP A 188 -16.42 0.42 -12.65
CA ASP A 188 -17.60 0.89 -11.92
C ASP A 188 -17.43 2.33 -11.42
N THR A 189 -16.27 2.64 -10.84
CA THR A 189 -15.97 4.00 -10.35
C THR A 189 -15.93 5.00 -11.51
N LEU A 190 -15.39 4.62 -12.66
CA LEU A 190 -15.34 5.46 -13.86
C LEU A 190 -16.75 5.74 -14.38
N LEU A 191 -17.60 4.71 -14.51
CA LEU A 191 -18.99 4.84 -14.94
C LEU A 191 -19.81 5.71 -13.98
N ASN A 192 -19.62 5.55 -12.67
CA ASN A 192 -20.33 6.33 -11.65
C ASN A 192 -19.90 7.81 -11.66
N ASN A 193 -18.62 8.11 -11.90
CA ASN A 193 -18.16 9.49 -12.05
C ASN A 193 -18.61 10.10 -13.38
N MET A 194 -18.71 9.32 -14.47
CA MET A 194 -19.27 9.81 -15.74
C MET A 194 -20.75 10.17 -15.64
N LYS A 195 -21.53 9.45 -14.82
CA LYS A 195 -22.94 9.80 -14.53
C LYS A 195 -23.10 11.06 -13.66
N SER A 196 -22.03 11.48 -12.98
CA SER A 196 -22.02 12.63 -12.07
C SER A 196 -21.50 13.92 -12.72
N ILE A 197 -21.16 13.88 -14.01
CA ILE A 197 -20.78 15.04 -14.85
C ILE A 197 -21.97 15.37 -15.75
#